data_AF-A0A535DTV2-F1
#
_entry.id   AF-A0A535DTV2-F1
#
_cell.length_a   1.000
_cell.length_b   1.000
_cell.length_c   1.000
_cell.angle_alpha   90.00
_cell.angle_beta   90.00
_cell.angle_gamma   90.00
#
_symmetry.space_group_name_H-M   'P 1'
#
loop_
_entity.id
_entity.type
_entity.pdbx_description
1 polymer ?
#
loop_
_entity_poly.entity_id
_entity_poly.type
_entity_poly.pdbx_seq_one_letter_code
_entity_poly.pdbx_strand_id
1 'polypeptide(L)'
;MAAGVTNQCVAGALAAWALLHPADPRWNHPPPLFGDAIDLFGLARAEGFQLDSHPTPGAMVVYGSAYGVFGHIATVRAVQGDRYEVGEQNFLDFSPNLEPHWTTFDLRSVPWPDPAVVGFVAAPPVG
;
A
#
# COMPACT_ATOMS: atom_id res chain seq x y z
N MET A 1 21.72 11.36 12.52
CA MET A 1 20.32 11.62 12.87
C MET A 1 19.51 11.28 11.62
N ALA A 2 18.88 10.10 11.58
CA ALA A 2 18.03 9.74 10.46
C ALA A 2 16.72 10.53 10.60
N ALA A 3 16.48 11.47 9.68
CA ALA A 3 15.22 12.19 9.62
C ALA A 3 14.10 11.18 9.38
N GLY A 4 13.09 11.18 10.26
CA GLY A 4 11.91 10.36 10.09
C GLY A 4 11.16 10.79 8.85
N VAL A 5 11.39 10.09 7.74
CA VAL A 5 10.41 10.05 6.66
C VAL A 5 9.24 9.27 7.22
N THR A 6 8.18 9.98 7.57
CA THR A 6 6.90 9.39 7.94
C THR A 6 6.29 8.80 6.68
N ASN A 7 6.69 7.56 6.35
CA ASN A 7 6.14 6.77 5.26
C ASN A 7 4.67 6.40 5.56
N GLN A 8 3.77 7.38 5.58
CA GLN A 8 2.41 7.18 6.08
C GLN A 8 1.56 6.33 5.15
N CYS A 9 1.75 6.39 3.83
CA CYS A 9 1.11 5.46 2.90
C CYS A 9 1.54 4.01 3.17
N VAL A 10 2.82 3.78 3.43
CA VAL A 10 3.37 2.47 3.84
C VAL A 10 2.81 2.05 5.21
N ALA A 11 2.82 2.94 6.19
CA ALA A 11 2.31 2.65 7.53
C ALA A 11 0.82 2.30 7.50
N GLY A 12 0.01 3.07 6.77
CA GLY A 12 -1.42 2.83 6.58
C GLY A 12 -1.69 1.51 5.85
N ALA A 13 -0.98 1.24 4.76
CA ALA A 13 -1.14 0.01 3.99
C ALA A 13 -0.75 -1.23 4.81
N LEU A 14 0.34 -1.17 5.59
CA LEU A 14 0.79 -2.28 6.43
C LEU A 14 -0.09 -2.47 7.67
N ALA A 15 -0.62 -1.39 8.25
CA ALA A 15 -1.65 -1.48 9.29
C ALA A 15 -2.93 -2.13 8.76
N ALA A 16 -3.38 -1.75 7.56
CA ALA A 16 -4.52 -2.37 6.90
C ALA A 16 -4.25 -3.84 6.57
N TRP A 17 -3.04 -4.19 6.13
CA TRP A 17 -2.62 -5.57 5.89
C TRP A 17 -2.74 -6.43 7.16
N ALA A 18 -2.18 -5.97 8.27
CA ALA A 18 -2.22 -6.68 9.55
C ALA A 18 -3.65 -6.91 10.05
N LEU A 19 -4.56 -5.96 9.80
CA LEU A 19 -5.97 -6.06 10.17
C LEU A 19 -6.76 -7.00 9.25
N LEU A 20 -6.52 -6.95 7.94
CA LEU A 20 -7.23 -7.76 6.95
C LEU A 20 -6.76 -9.20 6.91
N HIS A 21 -5.49 -9.45 7.24
CA HIS A 21 -4.83 -10.75 7.10
C HIS A 21 -4.22 -11.21 8.42
N PRO A 22 -5.01 -11.40 9.50
CA PRO A 22 -4.48 -11.72 10.84
C PRO A 22 -3.71 -13.04 10.92
N ALA A 23 -3.89 -13.93 9.93
CA ALA A 23 -3.17 -15.21 9.82
C ALA A 23 -1.80 -15.08 9.12
N ASP A 24 -1.47 -13.93 8.51
CA ASP A 24 -0.19 -13.70 7.86
C ASP A 24 0.73 -12.83 8.74
N PRO A 25 1.76 -13.42 9.37
CA PRO A 25 2.61 -12.69 10.30
C PRO A 25 3.67 -11.82 9.62
N ARG A 26 3.87 -11.94 8.30
CA ARG A 26 5.06 -11.37 7.63
C ARG A 26 5.12 -9.85 7.71
N TRP A 27 3.98 -9.15 7.85
CA TRP A 27 3.91 -7.70 8.07
C TRP A 27 2.97 -7.30 9.23
N ASN A 28 2.82 -8.16 10.25
CA ASN A 28 1.88 -7.90 11.34
C ASN A 28 2.44 -7.02 12.49
N HIS A 29 3.76 -6.85 12.65
CA HIS A 29 4.33 -6.09 13.79
C HIS A 29 5.76 -5.57 13.57
N PRO A 30 6.05 -4.42 14.20
CA PRO A 30 6.00 -3.18 13.45
C PRO A 30 6.72 -3.39 12.13
N PRO A 31 6.06 -3.17 10.98
CA PRO A 31 6.74 -3.33 9.72
C PRO A 31 8.03 -2.52 9.76
N PRO A 32 9.13 -3.01 9.17
CA PRO A 32 10.29 -2.15 8.98
C PRO A 32 9.79 -0.91 8.24
N LEU A 33 9.68 0.23 8.95
CA LEU A 33 9.34 1.55 8.39
C LEU A 33 10.55 2.08 7.60
N PHE A 34 11.26 1.18 6.92
CA PHE A 34 12.48 1.42 6.19
C PHE A 34 12.21 1.08 4.73
N GLY A 35 12.37 2.05 3.85
CA GLY A 35 12.16 1.89 2.41
C GLY A 35 11.04 2.77 1.88
N ASP A 36 11.14 3.09 0.61
CA ASP A 36 10.16 3.89 -0.10
C ASP A 36 8.99 2.99 -0.54
N ALA A 37 7.80 3.56 -0.79
CA ALA A 37 6.64 2.77 -1.20
C ALA A 37 6.90 1.97 -2.49
N ILE A 38 7.70 2.53 -3.41
CA ILE A 38 8.12 1.87 -4.65
C ILE A 38 8.96 0.60 -4.41
N ASP A 39 9.71 0.54 -3.30
CA ASP A 39 10.58 -0.59 -2.98
C ASP A 39 9.79 -1.79 -2.45
N LEU A 40 8.59 -1.57 -1.93
CA LEU A 40 7.80 -2.62 -1.27
C LEU A 40 7.44 -3.76 -2.21
N PHE A 41 7.27 -3.52 -3.51
CA PHE A 41 7.02 -4.62 -4.45
C PHE A 41 8.23 -5.56 -4.59
N GLY A 42 9.44 -4.99 -4.56
CA GLY A 42 10.68 -5.76 -4.56
C GLY A 42 10.90 -6.51 -3.25
N LEU A 43 10.61 -5.87 -2.11
CA LEU A 43 10.67 -6.48 -0.79
C LEU A 43 9.68 -7.64 -0.67
N ALA A 44 8.42 -7.44 -1.06
CA ALA A 44 7.38 -8.47 -1.08
C ALA A 44 7.83 -9.69 -1.87
N ARG A 45 8.45 -9.47 -3.04
CA ARG A 45 9.04 -10.56 -3.83
C ARG A 45 10.11 -11.32 -3.05
N ALA A 46 11.05 -10.60 -2.44
CA ALA A 46 12.17 -11.20 -1.71
C ALA A 46 11.69 -12.00 -0.47
N GLU A 47 10.61 -11.54 0.17
CA GLU A 47 9.98 -12.18 1.33
C GLU A 47 8.99 -13.30 0.94
N GLY A 48 8.84 -13.59 -0.36
CA GLY A 48 8.03 -14.71 -0.85
C GLY A 48 6.52 -14.47 -0.80
N PHE A 49 6.08 -13.21 -0.85
CA PHE A 49 4.68 -12.90 -1.08
C PHE A 49 4.27 -13.30 -2.49
N GLN A 50 2.99 -13.67 -2.64
CA GLN A 50 2.39 -13.79 -3.95
C GLN A 50 2.20 -12.40 -4.54
N LEU A 51 2.65 -12.23 -5.78
CA LEU A 51 2.48 -10.99 -6.53
C LEU A 51 1.50 -11.22 -7.68
N ASP A 52 0.71 -10.21 -8.01
CA ASP A 52 -0.27 -10.23 -9.07
C ASP A 52 -0.15 -9.00 -9.96
N SER A 53 -0.73 -9.08 -11.16
CA SER A 53 -0.93 -7.98 -12.08
C SER A 53 -2.36 -7.45 -12.08
N HIS A 54 -3.30 -8.05 -11.35
CA HIS A 54 -4.69 -7.60 -11.27
C HIS A 54 -5.07 -7.13 -9.86
N PRO A 55 -5.92 -6.10 -9.73
CA PRO A 55 -6.45 -5.70 -8.44
C PRO A 55 -7.38 -6.79 -7.90
N THR A 56 -7.21 -7.11 -6.63
CA THR A 56 -8.11 -7.99 -5.86
C THR A 56 -8.37 -7.37 -4.48
N PRO A 57 -9.59 -7.45 -3.92
CA PRO A 57 -9.87 -6.92 -2.59
C PRO A 57 -8.91 -7.51 -1.53
N GLY A 58 -8.37 -6.65 -0.68
CA GLY A 58 -7.40 -7.01 0.36
C GLY A 58 -5.95 -7.04 -0.12
N ALA A 59 -5.68 -6.99 -1.42
CA ALA A 59 -4.32 -6.82 -1.95
C ALA A 59 -3.80 -5.41 -1.65
N MET A 60 -2.47 -5.25 -1.69
CA MET A 60 -1.85 -3.93 -1.74
C MET A 60 -1.41 -3.62 -3.17
N VAL A 61 -1.74 -2.44 -3.66
CA VAL A 61 -1.25 -1.93 -4.94
C VAL A 61 -0.02 -1.07 -4.71
N VAL A 62 1.05 -1.32 -5.47
CA VAL A 62 2.27 -0.51 -5.45
C VAL A 62 2.34 0.32 -6.72
N TYR A 63 2.47 1.63 -6.57
CA TYR A 63 2.62 2.59 -7.65
C TYR A 63 4.07 3.05 -7.79
N GLY A 64 4.50 3.23 -9.03
CA GLY A 64 5.87 3.59 -9.39
C GLY A 64 6.12 5.10 -9.36
N SER A 65 7.13 5.52 -10.11
CA SER A 65 7.63 6.90 -10.13
C SER A 65 6.63 7.96 -10.61
N ALA A 66 5.50 7.55 -11.19
CA ALA A 66 4.39 8.45 -11.50
C ALA A 66 3.82 9.16 -10.24
N TYR A 67 4.04 8.58 -9.05
CA TYR A 67 3.70 9.17 -7.75
C TYR A 67 4.91 9.82 -7.05
N GLY A 68 5.93 10.20 -7.81
CA GLY A 68 7.16 10.80 -7.28
C GLY A 68 8.25 9.77 -6.96
N VAL A 69 9.39 10.25 -6.46
CA VAL A 69 10.60 9.43 -6.27
C VAL A 69 10.42 8.28 -5.27
N PHE A 70 9.46 8.41 -4.35
CA PHE A 70 9.17 7.41 -3.32
C PHE A 70 8.07 6.42 -3.74
N GLY A 71 7.37 6.67 -4.85
CA GLY A 71 6.18 5.92 -5.26
C GLY A 71 5.00 6.10 -4.28
N HIS A 72 4.02 5.21 -4.39
CA HIS A 72 2.87 5.18 -3.48
C HIS A 72 2.39 3.74 -3.25
N ILE A 73 1.70 3.49 -2.15
CA ILE A 73 1.10 2.19 -1.85
C ILE A 73 -0.26 2.38 -1.18
N ALA A 74 -1.21 1.53 -1.56
CA ALA A 74 -2.57 1.58 -1.05
C ALA A 74 -3.17 0.18 -0.90
N THR A 75 -4.25 0.06 -0.12
CA THR A 75 -4.98 -1.20 0.04
C THR A 75 -6.19 -1.22 -0.88
N VAL A 76 -6.31 -2.25 -1.73
CA VAL A 76 -7.48 -2.44 -2.58
C VAL A 76 -8.67 -2.85 -1.72
N ARG A 77 -9.75 -2.07 -1.79
CA ARG A 77 -10.99 -2.27 -1.03
C ARG A 77 -12.04 -3.01 -1.84
N ALA A 78 -12.18 -2.65 -3.11
CA ALA A 78 -13.18 -3.22 -4.01
C ALA A 78 -12.69 -3.15 -5.46
N VAL A 79 -13.23 -4.03 -6.32
CA VAL A 79 -12.93 -4.08 -7.75
C VAL A 79 -14.25 -4.12 -8.51
N GLN A 80 -14.38 -3.29 -9.54
CA GLN A 80 -15.61 -3.13 -10.32
C GLN A 80 -15.29 -2.94 -11.80
N GLY A 81 -15.20 -4.04 -12.56
CA GLY A 81 -15.01 -3.99 -14.01
C GLY A 81 -13.75 -3.23 -14.42
N ASP A 82 -13.95 -1.99 -14.88
CA ASP A 82 -12.92 -1.08 -15.40
C ASP A 82 -12.28 -0.18 -14.32
N ARG A 83 -12.51 -0.45 -13.04
CA ARG A 83 -11.94 0.32 -11.93
C ARG A 83 -11.76 -0.50 -10.67
N TYR A 84 -10.99 0.03 -9.74
CA TYR A 84 -10.90 -0.45 -8.36
C TYR A 84 -10.94 0.73 -7.38
N GLU A 85 -11.25 0.44 -6.12
CA GLU A 85 -11.21 1.41 -5.03
C GLU A 85 -10.05 1.07 -4.11
N VAL A 86 -9.33 2.09 -3.67
CA VAL A 86 -8.25 1.96 -2.69
C VAL A 86 -8.55 2.77 -1.44
N GLY A 87 -8.11 2.26 -0.30
CA GLY A 87 -7.91 3.01 0.93
C GLY A 87 -6.43 3.30 1.11
N GLU A 88 -6.07 4.57 1.28
CA GLU A 88 -4.68 5.01 1.41
C GLU A 88 -4.53 6.14 2.42
N GLN A 89 -3.32 6.36 2.92
CA GLN A 89 -2.99 7.52 3.76
C GLN A 89 -2.06 8.45 2.98
N ASN A 90 -2.15 9.75 3.27
CA ASN A 90 -1.25 10.77 2.73
C ASN A 90 -1.31 10.90 1.19
N PHE A 91 -2.51 10.77 0.60
CA PHE A 91 -2.71 11.03 -0.83
C PHE A 91 -3.13 12.48 -1.09
N LEU A 92 -4.05 13.05 -0.31
CA LEU A 92 -4.58 14.40 -0.54
C LEU A 92 -3.77 15.56 0.06
N ASP A 93 -2.92 15.32 1.07
CA ASP A 93 -2.19 16.39 1.77
C ASP A 93 -0.80 15.93 2.23
N PHE A 94 0.24 16.18 1.43
CA PHE A 94 1.62 15.78 1.77
C PHE A 94 2.28 16.75 2.77
N SER A 95 2.32 16.35 4.04
CA SER A 95 3.15 16.89 5.11
C SER A 95 4.17 15.86 5.64
N PRO A 96 5.43 16.26 5.91
CA PRO A 96 6.37 15.43 6.64
C PRO A 96 6.02 15.31 8.15
N ASN A 97 5.15 16.20 8.66
CA ASN A 97 4.74 16.22 10.06
C ASN A 97 3.42 15.44 10.25
N LEU A 98 3.39 14.58 11.26
CA LEU A 98 2.20 13.77 11.58
C LEU A 98 1.18 14.64 12.33
N GLU A 99 0.06 14.97 11.67
CA GLU A 99 -1.02 15.78 12.26
C GLU A 99 -2.24 14.93 12.65
N PRO A 100 -3.10 15.37 13.59
CA PRO A 100 -4.22 14.55 14.08
C PRO A 100 -5.20 14.07 13.00
N HIS A 101 -5.34 14.82 11.90
CA HIS A 101 -6.21 14.46 10.78
C HIS A 101 -5.63 13.31 9.92
N TRP A 102 -4.38 12.90 10.15
CA TRP A 102 -3.70 11.83 9.40
C TRP A 102 -4.00 10.43 9.93
N THR A 103 -4.88 10.35 10.93
CA THR A 103 -5.52 9.10 11.35
C THR A 103 -6.61 8.64 10.36
N THR A 104 -6.92 9.44 9.34
CA THR A 104 -7.95 9.13 8.35
C THR A 104 -7.35 8.47 7.10
N PHE A 105 -8.11 7.55 6.51
CA PHE A 105 -7.83 6.99 5.20
C PHE A 105 -8.61 7.76 4.15
N ASP A 106 -7.94 8.14 3.07
CA ASP A 106 -8.57 8.61 1.84
C ASP A 106 -9.13 7.39 1.08
N LEU A 107 -10.30 7.57 0.46
CA LEU A 107 -10.86 6.62 -0.48
C LEU A 107 -10.76 7.19 -1.88
N ARG A 108 -10.22 6.39 -2.80
CA ARG A 108 -10.05 6.78 -4.19
C ARG A 108 -10.47 5.68 -5.14
N SER A 109 -11.25 6.05 -6.15
CA SER A 109 -11.51 5.18 -7.30
C SER A 109 -10.45 5.40 -8.37
N VAL A 110 -9.88 4.31 -8.86
CA VAL A 110 -8.78 4.29 -9.83
C VAL A 110 -9.21 3.52 -11.07
N PRO A 111 -9.08 4.09 -12.28
CA PRO A 111 -9.32 3.38 -13.54
C PRO A 111 -8.40 2.15 -13.67
N TRP A 112 -8.87 1.09 -14.31
CA TRP A 112 -8.11 -0.10 -14.61
C TRP A 112 -8.17 -0.43 -16.11
N PRO A 113 -7.02 -0.63 -16.78
CA PRO A 113 -5.65 -0.65 -16.26
C PRO A 113 -5.11 0.74 -15.87
N ASP A 114 -4.35 0.81 -14.78
CA ASP A 114 -3.63 2.01 -14.36
C ASP A 114 -2.14 1.88 -14.76
N PRO A 115 -1.62 2.72 -15.68
CA PRO A 115 -0.24 2.64 -16.13
C PRO A 115 0.79 3.01 -15.06
N ALA A 116 0.37 3.60 -13.93
CA ALA A 116 1.26 3.93 -12.82
C ALA A 116 1.53 2.73 -11.89
N VAL A 117 0.79 1.63 -12.04
CA VAL A 117 0.92 0.45 -11.19
C VAL A 117 2.17 -0.35 -11.54
N VAL A 118 2.99 -0.63 -10.54
CA VAL A 118 4.12 -1.56 -10.62
C VAL A 118 3.63 -3.00 -10.47
N GLY A 119 2.68 -3.22 -9.56
CA GLY A 119 2.01 -4.50 -9.37
C GLY A 119 1.24 -4.55 -8.05
N PHE A 120 0.70 -5.73 -7.74
CA PHE A 120 -0.06 -5.98 -6.53
C PHE A 120 0.63 -7.02 -5.66
N VAL A 121 0.67 -6.78 -4.35
CA VAL A 121 0.95 -7.82 -3.36
C VAL A 121 -0.38 -8.48 -3.03
N ALA A 122 -0.56 -9.72 -3.50
CA ALA A 122 -1.82 -10.43 -3.43
C ALA A 122 -2.17 -10.79 -1.99
N ALA A 123 -3.43 -10.61 -1.61
CA ALA A 123 -3.94 -11.10 -0.33
C ALA A 123 -3.63 -12.60 -0.17
N PRO A 124 -3.18 -13.06 1.01
CA PRO A 124 -3.03 -14.47 1.28
C PRO A 124 -4.39 -15.19 1.11
N PRO A 125 -4.38 -16.48 0.72
CA PRO A 125 -5.60 -17.27 0.70
C PRO A 125 -6.27 -17.24 2.08
N VAL A 126 -7.59 -17.05 2.10
CA VAL A 126 -8.39 -17.29 3.30
C VAL A 126 -8.31 -18.78 3.62
N GLY A 127 -7.66 -19.10 4.74
CA GLY A 127 -7.54 -20.47 5.27
C GLY A 127 -8.82 -20.97 5.92
#